data_AF-A0A8B6XM51-F1
#
_entry.id   AF-A0A8B6XM51-F1
#
_cell.length_a   1.000
_cell.length_b   1.000
_cell.length_c   1.000
_cell.angle_alpha   90.00
_cell.angle_beta   90.00
_cell.angle_gamma   90.00
#
_symmetry.space_group_name_H-M   'P 1'
#
loop_
_entity.id
_entity.type
_entity.pdbx_description
1 polymer ?
#
loop_
_entity_poly.entity_id
_entity_poly.type
_entity_poly.pdbx_seq_one_letter_code
_entity_poly.pdbx_strand_id
1 'polypeptide(L)'
;MNIIKIVEEQLNINKGADKDASYENHDFDQQINFESSDTQKIFDGIKFNHSFGVTDRCLSEEVVEIDNQQQSISESQQVLFLTEDGNQRNFVDQQHIFKFNTYTEFKQTLAEYEAQTITKFILRNQSKQFTAPVCLHDILRNEKNYSDLPMIRWEFCAAKDFLPIPFMGIPYITVGKQVFQCHQGKDYNTNKKQQYELKKEILNQATRIQIKSRNKGPSKKLDCPVLFAVRKLYFFPEYPLENDTKRNRALIAQNLRAHLAKIKLEKCVCVKSDDNYENVALTNLPGKLEFLTRFPPNNEHNHSVAKAASFIKLQMKKLVSKATENTIKKVKQWIQSSFVS
;
A
#
# COMPACT_ATOMS: atom_id res chain seq x y z
N MET A 1 -40.34 -22.78 -21.61
CA MET A 1 -39.36 -21.80 -22.11
C MET A 1 -38.40 -21.47 -20.99
N ASN A 2 -37.11 -21.69 -21.20
CA ASN A 2 -36.10 -21.64 -20.15
C ASN A 2 -35.83 -20.18 -19.76
N ILE A 3 -36.45 -19.70 -18.67
CA ILE A 3 -36.29 -18.33 -18.13
C ILE A 3 -34.80 -17.98 -17.94
N ILE A 4 -33.96 -18.98 -17.68
CA ILE A 4 -32.51 -18.85 -17.57
C ILE A 4 -31.88 -18.30 -18.86
N LYS A 5 -32.31 -18.75 -20.04
CA LYS A 5 -31.75 -18.27 -21.33
C LYS A 5 -32.09 -16.80 -21.62
N ILE A 6 -33.29 -16.34 -21.26
CA ILE A 6 -33.71 -14.94 -21.46
C ILE A 6 -32.92 -14.00 -20.54
N VAL A 7 -32.61 -14.44 -19.32
CA VAL A 7 -31.79 -13.66 -18.37
C VAL A 7 -30.34 -13.60 -18.82
N GLU A 8 -29.78 -14.69 -19.37
CA GLU A 8 -28.42 -14.69 -19.93
C GLU A 8 -28.27 -13.78 -21.16
N GLU A 9 -29.29 -13.75 -22.03
CA GLU A 9 -29.30 -12.93 -23.24
C GLU A 9 -29.42 -11.42 -22.93
N GLN A 10 -30.21 -11.05 -21.91
CA GLN A 10 -30.32 -9.67 -21.42
C GLN A 10 -29.05 -9.18 -20.69
N LEU A 11 -28.32 -10.08 -20.02
CA LEU A 11 -27.07 -9.73 -19.31
C LEU A 11 -25.85 -9.58 -20.23
N ASN A 12 -25.88 -10.17 -21.43
CA ASN A 12 -24.77 -10.07 -22.39
C ASN A 12 -24.75 -8.77 -23.21
N ILE A 13 -25.83 -7.97 -23.18
CA ILE A 13 -25.92 -6.69 -23.91
C ILE A 13 -25.10 -5.57 -23.24
N ASN A 14 -24.77 -5.69 -21.95
CA ASN A 14 -24.07 -4.65 -21.17
C ASN A 14 -22.56 -4.87 -20.96
N LYS A 15 -21.94 -5.86 -21.62
CA LYS A 15 -20.48 -6.11 -21.51
C LYS A 15 -19.63 -5.36 -22.55
N GLY A 16 -20.24 -4.43 -23.29
CA GLY A 16 -19.62 -3.66 -24.37
C GLY A 16 -19.13 -2.26 -23.99
N ALA A 17 -18.59 -2.05 -22.80
CA ALA A 17 -17.81 -0.85 -22.45
C ALA A 17 -16.96 -1.18 -21.21
N ASP A 18 -15.75 -0.63 -21.12
CA ASP A 18 -14.74 -0.85 -20.07
C ASP A 18 -13.95 -2.17 -20.17
N LYS A 19 -13.07 -2.25 -21.19
CA LYS A 19 -11.80 -2.97 -21.05
C LYS A 19 -10.78 -1.98 -20.48
N ASP A 20 -10.40 -2.16 -19.21
CA ASP A 20 -9.04 -1.96 -18.66
C ASP A 20 -9.08 -1.89 -17.12
N ALA A 21 -9.14 -3.05 -16.45
CA ALA A 21 -8.60 -3.29 -15.10
C ALA A 21 -8.93 -4.73 -14.65
N SER A 22 -8.15 -5.72 -15.10
CA SER A 22 -8.20 -7.06 -14.51
C SER A 22 -7.49 -7.04 -13.15
N TYR A 23 -8.28 -7.04 -12.07
CA TYR A 23 -7.86 -7.25 -10.69
C TYR A 23 -8.16 -8.70 -10.32
N GLU A 24 -7.15 -9.56 -10.28
CA GLU A 24 -7.27 -10.92 -9.76
C GLU A 24 -7.29 -10.87 -8.23
N ASN A 25 -8.48 -11.05 -7.65
CA ASN A 25 -8.60 -11.44 -6.26
C ASN A 25 -8.51 -12.96 -6.22
N HIS A 26 -7.40 -13.48 -5.70
CA HIS A 26 -7.33 -14.87 -5.23
C HIS A 26 -8.03 -14.92 -3.87
N ASP A 27 -9.23 -15.51 -3.83
CA ASP A 27 -9.71 -16.14 -2.61
C ASP A 27 -10.46 -17.44 -2.96
N PHE A 28 -10.21 -18.40 -2.09
CA PHE A 28 -10.60 -19.81 -2.04
C PHE A 28 -12.02 -20.15 -2.54
N ASP A 29 -12.15 -21.09 -3.49
CA ASP A 29 -13.24 -22.07 -3.51
C ASP A 29 -12.95 -23.28 -4.42
N GLN A 30 -13.58 -24.39 -4.06
CA GLN A 30 -13.32 -25.78 -4.47
C GLN A 30 -13.72 -26.12 -5.93
N GLN A 31 -13.07 -27.18 -6.42
CA GLN A 31 -13.18 -27.85 -7.71
C GLN A 31 -14.59 -27.97 -8.32
N ILE A 32 -14.72 -27.64 -9.60
CA ILE A 32 -15.45 -28.45 -10.60
C ILE A 32 -14.67 -28.36 -11.94
N ASN A 33 -14.15 -29.49 -12.41
CA ASN A 33 -13.58 -29.66 -13.74
C ASN A 33 -14.70 -29.71 -14.78
N PHE A 34 -14.57 -28.94 -15.87
CA PHE A 34 -15.22 -29.24 -17.14
C PHE A 34 -14.28 -28.88 -18.28
N GLU A 35 -13.81 -29.91 -18.98
CA GLU A 35 -13.08 -29.79 -20.24
C GLU A 35 -14.05 -29.37 -21.35
N SER A 36 -13.68 -28.38 -22.14
CA SER A 36 -14.12 -28.31 -23.54
C SER A 36 -13.11 -27.55 -24.38
N SER A 37 -12.77 -28.18 -25.49
CA SER A 37 -11.77 -27.85 -26.49
C SER A 37 -12.14 -26.67 -27.41
N ASP A 38 -11.10 -26.16 -28.04
CA ASP A 38 -11.04 -25.52 -29.36
C ASP A 38 -11.91 -24.28 -29.64
N THR A 39 -11.22 -23.14 -29.85
CA THR A 39 -11.34 -22.39 -31.12
C THR A 39 -10.18 -21.40 -31.30
N GLN A 40 -9.72 -21.36 -32.55
CA GLN A 40 -8.55 -20.66 -33.06
C GLN A 40 -8.79 -19.16 -33.35
N LYS A 41 -7.68 -18.41 -33.24
CA LYS A 41 -7.16 -17.31 -34.08
C LYS A 41 -8.15 -16.34 -34.76
N ILE A 42 -7.87 -15.04 -34.62
CA ILE A 42 -7.58 -14.03 -35.68
C ILE A 42 -7.79 -12.63 -35.07
N PHE A 43 -6.75 -11.79 -35.03
CA PHE A 43 -6.73 -10.45 -35.65
C PHE A 43 -5.42 -9.71 -35.35
N ASP A 44 -4.81 -9.22 -36.43
CA ASP A 44 -3.61 -8.41 -36.49
C ASP A 44 -3.83 -6.96 -36.02
N GLY A 45 -2.78 -6.40 -35.43
CA GLY A 45 -2.20 -5.14 -35.90
C GLY A 45 -2.95 -3.83 -35.65
N ILE A 46 -2.74 -3.21 -34.48
CA ILE A 46 -2.73 -1.73 -34.38
C ILE A 46 -1.56 -1.29 -33.49
N LYS A 47 -0.56 -0.65 -34.10
CA LYS A 47 0.53 0.06 -33.41
C LYS A 47 0.04 1.45 -33.03
N PHE A 48 0.00 1.76 -31.74
CA PHE A 48 -0.10 3.13 -31.25
C PHE A 48 1.23 3.55 -30.62
N ASN A 49 1.95 4.43 -31.33
CA ASN A 49 3.05 5.20 -30.77
C ASN A 49 2.46 6.39 -30.01
N HIS A 50 2.52 6.36 -28.68
CA HIS A 50 2.37 7.57 -27.86
C HIS A 50 3.62 7.77 -27.01
N SER A 51 4.54 8.57 -27.54
CA SER A 51 5.62 9.18 -26.79
C SER A 51 5.06 10.33 -25.94
N PHE A 52 4.93 10.12 -24.64
CA PHE A 52 4.78 11.22 -23.68
C PHE A 52 6.14 11.49 -23.03
N GLY A 53 6.88 12.41 -23.64
CA GLY A 53 8.02 13.05 -22.99
C GLY A 53 7.49 14.16 -22.08
N VAL A 54 7.55 13.94 -20.76
CA VAL A 54 7.41 15.02 -19.78
C VAL A 54 8.80 15.23 -19.19
N THR A 55 9.46 16.31 -19.60
CA THR A 55 10.70 16.78 -19.00
C THR A 55 10.36 17.88 -18.01
N ASP A 56 10.31 17.56 -16.72
CA ASP A 56 10.29 18.59 -15.68
C ASP A 56 11.74 19.09 -15.46
N ARG A 57 11.94 20.37 -15.79
CA ARG A 57 13.19 21.12 -15.62
C ARG A 57 13.13 21.81 -14.26
N CYS A 58 14.01 21.43 -13.33
CA CYS A 58 14.30 22.23 -12.14
C CYS A 58 15.38 23.26 -12.48
N LEU A 59 15.10 24.53 -12.22
CA LEU A 59 15.97 25.69 -12.46
C LEU A 59 17.07 25.80 -11.39
N SER A 60 18.23 26.34 -11.78
CA SER A 60 19.44 26.55 -10.97
C SER A 60 19.84 28.02 -10.95
N GLU A 61 20.26 28.54 -9.79
CA GLU A 61 21.09 29.75 -9.50
C GLU A 61 20.97 30.04 -7.98
N GLU A 62 21.84 30.73 -7.22
CA GLU A 62 23.21 31.29 -7.30
C GLU A 62 23.66 31.51 -5.82
N VAL A 63 24.96 31.67 -5.55
CA VAL A 63 25.59 31.53 -4.21
C VAL A 63 25.72 32.88 -3.45
N VAL A 64 25.41 32.91 -2.15
CA VAL A 64 25.80 33.99 -1.21
C VAL A 64 26.19 33.41 0.17
N GLU A 65 27.35 33.82 0.70
CA GLU A 65 27.93 33.44 2.00
C GLU A 65 27.49 34.37 3.14
N ILE A 66 27.07 33.85 4.31
CA ILE A 66 27.19 34.51 5.64
C ILE A 66 27.29 33.48 6.80
N ASP A 67 28.11 33.83 7.81
CA ASP A 67 28.63 33.12 8.99
C ASP A 67 27.66 32.69 10.11
N ASN A 68 28.19 31.77 10.93
CA ASN A 68 27.53 30.75 11.76
C ASN A 68 27.77 30.96 13.28
N GLN A 69 26.83 30.57 14.17
CA GLN A 69 27.08 30.35 15.61
C GLN A 69 26.23 29.18 16.18
N GLN A 70 26.90 28.21 16.82
CA GLN A 70 26.38 26.91 17.29
C GLN A 70 26.07 26.88 18.80
N GLN A 71 25.07 26.06 19.19
CA GLN A 71 24.90 25.54 20.57
C GLN A 71 24.41 24.08 20.56
N SER A 72 24.95 23.26 21.46
CA SER A 72 24.90 21.78 21.49
C SER A 72 23.89 21.19 22.49
N ILE A 73 23.16 20.13 22.11
CA ILE A 73 22.40 19.23 23.03
C ILE A 73 22.49 17.76 22.56
N SER A 74 22.43 16.82 23.53
CA SER A 74 22.86 15.41 23.55
C SER A 74 21.96 14.34 22.90
N GLU A 75 22.61 13.22 22.55
CA GLU A 75 22.16 12.06 21.74
C GLU A 75 21.21 11.05 22.40
N SER A 76 20.20 10.59 21.63
CA SER A 76 19.82 9.17 21.53
C SER A 76 18.96 8.89 20.29
N GLN A 77 19.49 8.06 19.39
CA GLN A 77 18.85 7.34 18.27
C GLN A 77 17.87 8.11 17.36
N GLN A 78 18.40 8.97 16.50
CA GLN A 78 17.85 9.25 15.16
C GLN A 78 19.02 9.49 14.21
N VAL A 79 19.17 8.69 13.14
CA VAL A 79 20.07 9.07 12.03
C VAL A 79 19.33 10.11 11.20
N LEU A 80 19.45 11.35 11.66
CA LEU A 80 18.97 12.57 11.02
C LEU A 80 20.07 13.01 10.03
N PHE A 81 19.74 13.09 8.74
CA PHE A 81 20.61 13.75 7.77
C PHE A 81 20.41 15.26 7.94
N LEU A 82 21.31 15.90 8.67
CA LEU A 82 21.43 17.36 8.67
C LEU A 82 22.23 17.75 7.43
N THR A 83 21.56 18.38 6.47
CA THR A 83 22.22 19.23 5.46
C THR A 83 21.95 20.67 5.90
N GLU A 84 22.98 21.35 6.37
CA GLU A 84 22.94 22.72 6.87
C GLU A 84 23.14 23.69 5.69
N ASP A 85 22.13 23.84 4.84
CA ASP A 85 22.07 24.97 3.90
C ASP A 85 20.78 25.75 4.14
N GLY A 86 20.95 26.94 4.74
CA GLY A 86 19.90 27.86 5.22
C GLY A 86 19.15 28.59 4.12
N ASN A 87 18.59 27.85 3.16
CA ASN A 87 17.62 28.39 2.23
C ASN A 87 16.24 27.89 2.66
N GLN A 88 15.41 28.78 3.23
CA GLN A 88 14.02 28.49 3.59
C GLN A 88 13.16 28.28 2.32
N ARG A 89 13.47 27.23 1.57
CA ARG A 89 12.48 26.52 0.78
C ARG A 89 11.42 26.11 1.78
N ASN A 90 10.16 26.49 1.54
CA ASN A 90 9.00 26.04 2.32
C ASN A 90 9.23 24.59 2.73
N PHE A 91 9.63 24.42 3.99
CA PHE A 91 10.01 23.16 4.58
C PHE A 91 8.67 22.44 4.73
N VAL A 92 8.21 21.83 3.64
CA VAL A 92 7.13 20.87 3.69
C VAL A 92 7.62 19.88 4.72
N ASP A 93 7.03 19.93 5.92
CA ASP A 93 7.37 19.11 7.08
C ASP A 93 7.99 17.82 6.57
N GLN A 94 9.30 17.66 6.79
CA GLN A 94 10.01 16.44 6.48
C GLN A 94 9.47 15.37 7.44
N GLN A 95 8.21 14.99 7.24
CA GLN A 95 7.56 13.95 7.98
C GLN A 95 8.43 12.72 7.80
N HIS A 96 8.88 12.19 8.93
CA HIS A 96 9.87 11.14 9.01
C HIS A 96 9.53 9.99 8.06
N ILE A 97 10.40 9.74 7.09
CA ILE A 97 10.36 8.53 6.28
C ILE A 97 10.98 7.42 7.12
N PHE A 98 10.19 6.40 7.39
CA PHE A 98 10.62 5.22 8.11
C PHE A 98 11.26 4.23 7.15
N LYS A 99 12.40 3.66 7.56
CA LYS A 99 13.14 2.63 6.82
C LYS A 99 13.11 1.33 7.59
N PHE A 100 12.88 0.23 6.91
CA PHE A 100 12.85 -1.12 7.50
C PHE A 100 13.69 -2.07 6.68
N ASN A 101 14.40 -2.97 7.35
CA ASN A 101 15.25 -3.97 6.69
C ASN A 101 14.44 -5.17 6.22
N THR A 102 13.34 -5.46 6.93
CA THR A 102 12.47 -6.61 6.64
C THR A 102 11.01 -6.19 6.57
N TYR A 103 10.22 -7.00 5.86
CA TYR A 103 8.78 -6.76 5.78
C TYR A 103 8.06 -7.04 7.10
N THR A 104 8.57 -7.97 7.91
CA THR A 104 8.04 -8.31 9.23
C THR A 104 8.20 -7.14 10.20
N GLU A 105 9.36 -6.49 10.21
CA GLU A 105 9.62 -5.26 10.98
C GLU A 105 8.61 -4.16 10.61
N PHE A 106 8.43 -3.91 9.31
CA PHE A 106 7.41 -2.97 8.82
C PHE A 106 6.00 -3.35 9.31
N LYS A 107 5.61 -4.63 9.23
CA LYS A 107 4.29 -5.10 9.67
C LYS A 107 4.07 -4.90 11.17
N GLN A 108 5.10 -5.12 11.98
CA GLN A 108 5.06 -4.88 13.42
C GLN A 108 4.86 -3.40 13.71
N THR A 109 5.67 -2.53 13.11
CA THR A 109 5.54 -1.07 13.29
C THR A 109 4.19 -0.56 12.77
N LEU A 110 3.66 -1.12 11.69
CA LEU A 110 2.30 -0.83 11.24
C LEU A 110 1.25 -1.21 12.29
N ALA A 111 1.37 -2.38 12.92
CA ALA A 111 0.45 -2.82 13.96
C ALA A 111 0.51 -1.92 15.22
N GLU A 112 1.71 -1.49 15.60
CA GLU A 112 1.92 -0.51 16.67
C GLU A 112 1.30 0.84 16.33
N TYR A 113 1.50 1.33 15.11
CA TYR A 113 0.90 2.56 14.61
C TYR A 113 -0.64 2.50 14.59
N GLU A 114 -1.21 1.38 14.12
CA GLU A 114 -2.65 1.11 14.16
C GLU A 114 -3.19 1.11 15.59
N ALA A 115 -2.46 0.56 16.55
CA ALA A 115 -2.84 0.54 17.96
C ALA A 115 -2.81 1.95 18.57
N GLN A 116 -1.77 2.73 18.29
CA GLN A 116 -1.62 4.11 18.78
C GLN A 116 -2.69 5.04 18.23
N THR A 117 -3.01 4.90 16.95
CA THR A 117 -3.99 5.77 16.26
C THR A 117 -5.42 5.23 16.32
N ILE A 118 -5.63 4.01 16.82
CA ILE A 118 -6.90 3.26 16.77
C ILE A 118 -7.49 3.27 15.35
N THR A 119 -6.61 3.24 14.35
CA THR A 119 -6.97 3.14 12.96
C THR A 119 -6.58 1.76 12.44
N LYS A 120 -7.33 1.28 11.46
CA LYS A 120 -6.99 0.04 10.75
C LYS A 120 -6.78 0.37 9.30
N PHE A 121 -5.77 -0.21 8.69
CA PHE A 121 -5.47 -0.06 7.29
C PHE A 121 -5.72 -1.36 6.55
N ILE A 122 -6.30 -1.22 5.36
CA ILE A 122 -6.52 -2.31 4.42
C ILE A 122 -5.63 -2.09 3.20
N LEU A 123 -5.16 -3.19 2.62
CA LEU A 123 -4.42 -3.14 1.37
C LEU A 123 -5.35 -2.73 0.24
N ARG A 124 -5.04 -1.63 -0.44
CA ARG A 124 -5.83 -1.11 -1.57
C ARG A 124 -5.26 -1.55 -2.91
N ASN A 125 -3.95 -1.45 -3.06
CA ASN A 125 -3.26 -1.80 -4.30
C ASN A 125 -1.90 -2.40 -3.98
N GLN A 126 -1.46 -3.37 -4.77
CA GLN A 126 -0.19 -4.03 -4.62
C GLN A 126 0.40 -4.39 -5.99
N SER A 127 1.67 -4.09 -6.19
CA SER A 127 2.42 -4.63 -7.33
C SER A 127 2.71 -6.11 -7.14
N LYS A 128 2.62 -6.91 -8.21
CA LYS A 128 2.86 -8.36 -8.22
C LYS A 128 4.19 -8.77 -7.55
N GLN A 129 5.25 -7.99 -7.75
CA GLN A 129 6.59 -8.26 -7.22
C GLN A 129 6.80 -7.89 -5.74
N PHE A 130 5.80 -7.30 -5.07
CA PHE A 130 6.00 -6.83 -3.70
C PHE A 130 6.09 -7.99 -2.69
N THR A 131 5.14 -8.93 -2.74
CA THR A 131 5.09 -10.11 -1.86
C THR A 131 6.05 -11.20 -2.29
N ALA A 132 6.36 -11.28 -3.58
CA ALA A 132 7.32 -12.26 -4.07
C ALA A 132 8.65 -12.08 -3.30
N PRO A 133 9.31 -13.18 -2.91
CA PRO A 133 10.73 -13.09 -2.65
C PRO A 133 11.39 -12.67 -3.96
N VAL A 134 12.12 -11.57 -3.95
CA VAL A 134 12.78 -11.09 -5.16
C VAL A 134 14.23 -10.92 -4.79
N CYS A 135 15.08 -11.77 -5.35
CA CYS A 135 16.51 -11.52 -5.35
C CYS A 135 16.85 -10.54 -6.48
N LEU A 136 18.04 -9.93 -6.45
CA LEU A 136 18.46 -8.99 -7.49
C LEU A 136 18.35 -9.60 -8.89
N HIS A 137 18.66 -10.88 -9.07
CA HIS A 137 18.54 -11.55 -10.37
C HIS A 137 17.11 -11.63 -10.88
N ASP A 138 16.11 -11.84 -10.01
CA ASP A 138 14.70 -11.86 -10.42
C ASP A 138 14.22 -10.47 -10.88
N ILE A 139 14.76 -9.41 -10.26
CA ILE A 139 14.54 -8.03 -10.71
C ILE A 139 15.11 -7.86 -12.13
N LEU A 140 16.35 -8.33 -12.35
CA LEU A 140 17.07 -8.15 -13.61
C LEU A 140 16.55 -9.03 -14.76
N ARG A 141 15.92 -10.18 -14.47
CA ARG A 141 15.42 -11.14 -15.48
C ARG A 141 14.01 -10.84 -15.99
N ASN A 142 13.19 -10.10 -15.23
CA ASN A 142 11.78 -9.88 -15.59
C ASN A 142 11.57 -8.99 -16.83
N GLU A 143 12.62 -8.34 -17.34
CA GLU A 143 12.52 -7.50 -18.53
C GLU A 143 12.66 -8.36 -19.78
N LYS A 144 11.56 -8.46 -20.54
CA LYS A 144 11.43 -9.25 -21.78
C LYS A 144 12.48 -8.88 -22.84
N ASN A 145 13.10 -7.71 -22.70
CA ASN A 145 14.22 -7.27 -23.54
C ASN A 145 15.50 -7.26 -22.72
N TYR A 146 16.55 -7.87 -23.28
CA TYR A 146 17.88 -7.90 -22.67
C TYR A 146 18.47 -6.48 -22.46
N SER A 147 18.06 -5.50 -23.27
CA SER A 147 18.47 -4.09 -23.24
C SER A 147 17.92 -3.29 -22.08
N ASP A 148 16.81 -3.74 -21.50
CA ASP A 148 16.07 -2.93 -20.54
C ASP A 148 16.48 -3.44 -19.15
N LEU A 149 17.42 -2.71 -18.54
CA LEU A 149 17.73 -2.83 -17.13
C LEU A 149 16.75 -1.95 -16.36
N PRO A 150 16.38 -2.33 -15.13
CA PRO A 150 15.48 -1.54 -14.31
C PRO A 150 16.01 -0.13 -14.13
N MET A 151 15.09 0.83 -14.11
CA MET A 151 15.44 2.23 -13.99
C MET A 151 16.02 2.56 -12.61
N ILE A 152 17.29 2.95 -12.59
CA ILE A 152 17.99 3.47 -11.42
C ILE A 152 17.47 4.88 -11.12
N ARG A 153 17.16 5.14 -9.86
CA ARG A 153 16.70 6.44 -9.35
C ARG A 153 17.56 6.88 -8.16
N TRP A 154 17.58 8.17 -7.88
CA TRP A 154 18.22 8.78 -6.70
C TRP A 154 17.19 9.44 -5.77
N GLU A 155 16.05 9.82 -6.34
CA GLU A 155 14.95 10.48 -5.67
C GLU A 155 13.65 10.12 -6.40
N PHE A 156 12.53 10.29 -5.72
CA PHE A 156 11.22 10.08 -6.30
C PHE A 156 10.27 11.13 -5.76
N CYS A 157 9.96 12.13 -6.59
CA CYS A 157 8.93 13.10 -6.32
C CYS A 157 7.87 12.98 -7.41
N ALA A 158 6.76 12.30 -7.10
CA ALA A 158 5.60 12.31 -7.96
C ALA A 158 4.47 13.03 -7.22
N ALA A 159 3.88 14.05 -7.83
CA ALA A 159 2.88 14.91 -7.20
C ALA A 159 1.66 14.15 -6.64
N LYS A 160 1.37 12.96 -7.19
CA LYS A 160 0.25 12.10 -6.77
C LYS A 160 0.64 10.94 -5.87
N ASP A 161 1.90 10.87 -5.43
CA ASP A 161 2.36 9.75 -4.62
C ASP A 161 2.44 10.11 -3.14
N PHE A 162 2.12 9.12 -2.31
CA PHE A 162 2.03 9.26 -0.85
C PHE A 162 3.38 9.09 -0.16
N LEU A 163 4.44 8.79 -0.92
CA LEU A 163 5.79 8.58 -0.41
C LEU A 163 6.80 9.26 -1.34
N PRO A 164 7.01 10.59 -1.19
CA PRO A 164 8.15 11.24 -1.79
C PRO A 164 9.44 10.70 -1.15
N ILE A 165 10.40 10.31 -1.97
CA ILE A 165 11.73 9.87 -1.53
C ILE A 165 12.68 11.01 -1.85
N PRO A 166 13.23 11.71 -0.84
CA PRO A 166 14.20 12.78 -1.07
C PRO A 166 15.48 12.20 -1.66
N PHE A 167 16.32 13.07 -2.22
CA PHE A 167 17.65 12.70 -2.63
C PHE A 167 18.48 12.25 -1.42
N MET A 168 18.99 11.02 -1.46
CA MET A 168 19.78 10.42 -0.37
C MET A 168 21.25 10.18 -0.76
N GLY A 169 21.69 10.62 -1.94
CA GLY A 169 23.03 10.31 -2.47
C GLY A 169 23.22 8.85 -2.91
N ILE A 170 22.30 7.95 -2.59
CA ILE A 170 22.43 6.51 -2.87
C ILE A 170 21.44 6.11 -3.98
N PRO A 171 21.92 5.50 -5.09
CA PRO A 171 21.03 5.00 -6.14
C PRO A 171 20.22 3.80 -5.66
N TYR A 172 19.00 3.67 -6.19
CA TYR A 172 18.11 2.55 -5.90
C TYR A 172 17.26 2.14 -7.11
N ILE A 173 16.73 0.92 -7.04
CA ILE A 173 15.72 0.39 -7.96
C ILE A 173 14.42 0.16 -7.19
N THR A 174 13.27 0.50 -7.78
CA THR A 174 11.97 0.16 -7.21
C THR A 174 11.58 -1.27 -7.59
N VAL A 175 11.46 -2.15 -6.60
CA VAL A 175 11.03 -3.55 -6.78
C VAL A 175 9.52 -3.67 -6.75
N GLY A 176 8.88 -2.93 -5.85
CA GLY A 176 7.44 -3.01 -5.71
C GLY A 176 6.86 -1.88 -4.88
N LYS A 177 5.52 -1.79 -4.91
CA LYS A 177 4.73 -0.83 -4.16
C LYS A 177 3.50 -1.51 -3.57
N GLN A 178 3.18 -1.17 -2.33
CA GLN A 178 1.87 -1.38 -1.72
C GLN A 178 1.26 -0.02 -1.37
N VAL A 179 -0.05 0.09 -1.53
CA VAL A 179 -0.83 1.25 -1.08
C VAL A 179 -1.83 0.75 -0.07
N PHE A 180 -1.77 1.33 1.12
CA PHE A 180 -2.69 1.10 2.20
C PHE A 180 -3.71 2.23 2.25
N GLN A 181 -4.94 1.87 2.61
CA GLN A 181 -6.03 2.82 2.83
C GLN A 181 -6.62 2.59 4.21
N CYS A 182 -7.08 3.65 4.86
CA CYS A 182 -7.90 3.50 6.05
C CYS A 182 -9.09 2.55 5.80
N HIS A 183 -9.38 1.65 6.75
CA HIS A 183 -10.55 0.78 6.72
C HIS A 183 -11.86 1.57 6.67
N GLN A 184 -11.90 2.80 7.16
CA GLN A 184 -13.06 3.71 7.03
C GLN A 184 -13.03 4.56 5.75
N GLY A 185 -12.12 4.26 4.81
CA GLY A 185 -11.99 4.95 3.54
C GLY A 185 -13.15 4.74 2.58
N LYS A 186 -13.02 5.30 1.37
CA LYS A 186 -13.98 5.14 0.27
C LYS A 186 -14.36 3.69 0.03
N ASP A 187 -15.64 3.43 -0.19
CA ASP A 187 -16.14 2.11 -0.62
C ASP A 187 -15.99 1.97 -2.13
N TYR A 188 -15.00 1.20 -2.60
CA TYR A 188 -14.80 0.96 -4.04
C TYR A 188 -15.72 -0.12 -4.62
N ASN A 189 -16.44 -0.87 -3.77
CA ASN A 189 -17.31 -1.96 -4.21
C ASN A 189 -18.78 -1.52 -4.35
N THR A 190 -19.07 -0.22 -4.39
CA THR A 190 -20.44 0.30 -4.57
C THR A 190 -21.11 -0.25 -5.82
N ASN A 191 -20.41 -0.24 -6.96
CA ASN A 191 -20.97 -0.75 -8.22
C ASN A 191 -21.30 -2.25 -8.15
N LYS A 192 -20.42 -3.05 -7.55
CA LYS A 192 -20.66 -4.50 -7.35
C LYS A 192 -21.86 -4.74 -6.43
N LYS A 193 -22.03 -3.93 -5.39
CA LYS A 193 -23.18 -4.00 -4.48
C LYS A 193 -24.48 -3.62 -5.20
N GLN A 194 -24.48 -2.54 -5.97
CA GLN A 194 -25.64 -2.13 -6.78
C GLN A 194 -26.01 -3.20 -7.81
N GLN A 195 -25.04 -3.76 -8.52
CA GLN A 195 -25.29 -4.86 -9.46
C GLN A 195 -25.85 -6.11 -8.78
N TYR A 196 -25.37 -6.43 -7.57
CA TYR A 196 -25.90 -7.54 -6.79
C TYR A 196 -27.35 -7.28 -6.34
N GLU A 197 -27.65 -6.07 -5.88
CA GLU A 197 -29.01 -5.65 -5.51
C GLU A 197 -29.97 -5.72 -6.69
N LEU A 198 -29.55 -5.23 -7.86
CA LEU A 198 -30.32 -5.31 -9.10
C LEU A 198 -30.58 -6.77 -9.52
N LYS A 199 -29.54 -7.62 -9.54
CA LYS A 199 -29.68 -9.04 -9.86
C LYS A 199 -30.64 -9.74 -8.91
N LYS A 200 -30.57 -9.40 -7.63
CA LYS A 200 -31.46 -9.95 -6.60
C LYS A 200 -32.90 -9.49 -6.83
N GLU A 201 -33.12 -8.24 -7.19
CA GLU A 201 -34.44 -7.70 -7.51
C GLU A 201 -35.07 -8.41 -8.71
N ILE A 202 -34.31 -8.56 -9.80
CA ILE A 202 -34.75 -9.30 -11.00
C ILE A 202 -35.12 -10.74 -10.64
N LEU A 203 -34.29 -11.42 -9.85
CA LEU A 203 -34.55 -12.80 -9.45
C LEU A 203 -35.79 -12.94 -8.55
N ASN A 204 -36.00 -11.99 -7.63
CA ASN A 204 -37.20 -11.94 -6.80
C ASN A 204 -38.47 -11.73 -7.65
N GLN A 205 -38.41 -10.86 -8.66
CA GLN A 205 -39.52 -10.62 -9.59
C GLN A 205 -39.85 -11.85 -10.43
N ALA A 206 -38.82 -12.56 -10.93
CA ALA A 206 -38.99 -13.73 -11.78
C ALA A 206 -39.50 -14.97 -11.03
N THR A 207 -39.01 -15.22 -9.81
CA THR A 207 -39.31 -16.45 -9.06
C THR A 207 -40.49 -16.31 -8.09
N ARG A 208 -40.92 -15.07 -7.78
CA ARG A 208 -41.84 -14.74 -6.67
C ARG A 208 -41.36 -15.22 -5.29
N ILE A 209 -40.12 -15.71 -5.18
CA ILE A 209 -39.50 -16.09 -3.92
C ILE A 209 -38.70 -14.89 -3.44
N GLN A 210 -39.10 -14.29 -2.32
CA GLN A 210 -38.30 -13.24 -1.68
C GLN A 210 -37.05 -13.87 -1.06
N ILE A 211 -35.90 -13.66 -1.70
CA ILE A 211 -34.62 -14.05 -1.12
C ILE A 211 -34.36 -13.16 0.09
N LYS A 212 -34.51 -13.74 1.29
CA LYS A 212 -34.24 -13.05 2.56
C LYS A 212 -32.79 -12.55 2.53
N SER A 213 -32.63 -11.22 2.48
CA SER A 213 -31.34 -10.62 2.82
C SER A 213 -31.16 -10.77 4.32
N ARG A 214 -30.02 -11.26 4.78
CA ARG A 214 -29.54 -10.79 6.09
C ARG A 214 -29.51 -9.27 5.97
N ASN A 215 -30.29 -8.56 6.78
CA ASN A 215 -30.32 -7.10 6.82
C ASN A 215 -28.89 -6.58 6.97
N LYS A 216 -28.25 -6.23 5.86
CA LYS A 216 -26.96 -5.56 5.86
C LYS A 216 -27.31 -4.13 6.24
N GLY A 217 -27.01 -3.75 7.48
CA GLY A 217 -27.12 -2.37 7.91
C GLY A 217 -26.30 -1.43 7.02
N PRO A 218 -26.47 -0.11 7.17
CA PRO A 218 -25.72 0.87 6.40
C PRO A 218 -24.21 0.62 6.49
N SER A 219 -23.50 0.91 5.40
CA SER A 219 -22.04 0.76 5.33
C SER A 219 -21.38 1.58 6.43
N LYS A 220 -20.39 1.00 7.11
CA LYS A 220 -19.62 1.70 8.16
C LYS A 220 -18.57 2.67 7.59
N LYS A 221 -18.34 2.66 6.28
CA LYS A 221 -17.33 3.47 5.59
C LYS A 221 -17.70 4.97 5.69
N LEU A 222 -16.72 5.81 5.99
CA LEU A 222 -16.88 7.26 6.19
C LEU A 222 -16.17 8.10 5.12
N ASP A 223 -15.76 7.45 4.03
CA ASP A 223 -14.99 8.08 2.94
C ASP A 223 -13.71 8.79 3.44
N CYS A 224 -13.01 8.14 4.38
CA CYS A 224 -11.72 8.64 4.87
C CYS A 224 -10.68 8.75 3.73
N PRO A 225 -10.09 9.94 3.51
CA PRO A 225 -9.14 10.15 2.42
C PRO A 225 -7.76 9.53 2.69
N VAL A 226 -7.51 9.09 3.93
CA VAL A 226 -6.17 8.67 4.37
C VAL A 226 -5.70 7.42 3.62
N LEU A 227 -4.55 7.60 2.98
CA LEU A 227 -3.82 6.63 2.18
C LEU A 227 -2.33 6.81 2.48
N PHE A 228 -1.58 5.72 2.48
CA PHE A 228 -0.12 5.81 2.46
C PHE A 228 0.46 4.68 1.61
N ALA A 229 1.72 4.84 1.20
CA ALA A 229 2.41 3.88 0.36
C ALA A 229 3.63 3.32 1.07
N VAL A 230 3.88 2.03 0.83
CA VAL A 230 5.10 1.34 1.21
C VAL A 230 5.81 0.94 -0.08
N ARG A 231 7.09 1.28 -0.19
CA ARG A 231 7.92 0.94 -1.34
C ARG A 231 8.97 -0.06 -0.92
N LYS A 232 9.06 -1.15 -1.69
CA LYS A 232 10.13 -2.14 -1.61
C LYS A 232 11.22 -1.70 -2.58
N LEU A 233 12.36 -1.28 -2.06
CA LEU A 233 13.45 -0.68 -2.81
C LEU A 233 14.72 -1.51 -2.65
N TYR A 234 15.54 -1.52 -3.69
CA TYR A 234 16.86 -2.14 -3.66
C TYR A 234 17.91 -1.04 -3.79
N PHE A 235 18.60 -0.74 -2.70
CA PHE A 235 19.61 0.33 -2.60
C PHE A 235 21.01 -0.19 -2.94
N PHE A 236 21.87 0.68 -3.47
CA PHE A 236 23.25 0.36 -3.84
C PHE A 236 24.23 1.30 -3.13
N PRO A 237 24.53 1.06 -1.84
CA PRO A 237 25.40 1.92 -1.05
C PRO A 237 26.85 1.93 -1.53
N GLU A 238 27.28 0.94 -2.34
CA GLU A 238 28.62 0.91 -2.94
C GLU A 238 28.81 1.95 -4.07
N TYR A 239 27.73 2.61 -4.47
CA TYR A 239 27.69 3.60 -5.55
C TYR A 239 27.21 4.98 -5.05
N PRO A 240 27.79 5.55 -3.99
CA PRO A 240 27.36 6.84 -3.47
C PRO A 240 27.66 7.96 -4.47
N LEU A 241 26.81 8.98 -4.46
CA LEU A 241 26.97 10.20 -5.24
C LEU A 241 27.47 11.32 -4.32
N GLU A 242 28.72 11.73 -4.48
CA GLU A 242 29.31 12.83 -3.69
C GLU A 242 28.70 14.19 -4.05
N ASN A 243 28.61 14.48 -5.35
CA ASN A 243 28.11 15.74 -5.88
C ASN A 243 26.91 15.47 -6.79
N ASP A 244 25.77 16.09 -6.47
CA ASP A 244 24.52 15.93 -7.20
C ASP A 244 24.50 16.70 -8.53
N THR A 245 25.29 16.21 -9.49
CA THR A 245 25.31 16.74 -10.86
C THR A 245 24.75 15.71 -11.82
N LYS A 246 24.09 16.18 -12.89
CA LYS A 246 23.57 15.31 -13.96
C LYS A 246 24.65 14.41 -14.55
N ARG A 247 25.88 14.93 -14.70
CA ARG A 247 27.04 14.18 -15.20
C ARG A 247 27.41 13.04 -14.26
N ASN A 248 27.50 13.31 -12.96
CA ASN A 248 27.85 12.29 -11.97
C ASN A 248 26.76 11.23 -11.85
N ARG A 249 25.47 11.63 -11.82
CA ARG A 249 24.35 10.68 -11.85
C ARG A 249 24.46 9.74 -13.05
N ALA A 250 24.72 10.27 -14.24
CA ALA A 250 24.87 9.45 -15.46
C ALA A 250 26.07 8.50 -15.40
N LEU A 251 27.23 8.97 -14.92
CA LEU A 251 28.43 8.15 -14.76
C LEU A 251 28.21 6.99 -13.77
N ILE A 252 27.66 7.29 -12.59
CA ILE A 252 27.33 6.28 -11.59
C ILE A 252 26.26 5.31 -12.11
N ALA A 253 25.23 5.82 -12.80
CA ALA A 253 24.23 4.97 -13.44
C ALA A 253 24.85 3.98 -14.43
N GLN A 254 25.79 4.46 -15.27
CA GLN A 254 26.45 3.65 -16.28
C GLN A 254 27.31 2.55 -15.63
N ASN A 255 28.09 2.91 -14.60
CA ASN A 255 28.90 1.96 -13.84
C ASN A 255 28.04 0.89 -13.16
N LEU A 256 26.95 1.32 -12.50
CA LEU A 256 26.00 0.41 -11.86
C LEU A 256 25.32 -0.50 -12.89
N ARG A 257 24.87 0.03 -14.03
CA ARG A 257 24.28 -0.77 -15.12
C ARG A 257 25.26 -1.80 -15.67
N ALA A 258 26.52 -1.43 -15.87
CA ALA A 258 27.55 -2.36 -16.34
C ALA A 258 27.77 -3.50 -15.33
N HIS A 259 27.75 -3.21 -14.02
CA HIS A 259 27.84 -4.23 -12.99
C HIS A 259 26.59 -5.12 -12.95
N LEU A 260 25.39 -4.53 -12.98
CA LEU A 260 24.13 -5.27 -13.02
C LEU A 260 24.00 -6.16 -14.28
N ALA A 261 24.54 -5.72 -15.43
CA ALA A 261 24.56 -6.52 -16.65
C ALA A 261 25.46 -7.76 -16.52
N LYS A 262 26.61 -7.65 -15.82
CA LYS A 262 27.47 -8.79 -15.50
C LYS A 262 26.75 -9.78 -14.60
N ILE A 263 26.12 -9.29 -13.52
CA ILE A 263 25.31 -10.12 -12.61
C ILE A 263 24.17 -10.80 -13.37
N LYS A 264 23.46 -10.09 -14.26
CA LYS A 264 22.37 -10.66 -15.07
C LYS A 264 22.84 -11.86 -15.92
N LEU A 265 24.07 -11.83 -16.41
CA LEU A 265 24.69 -12.92 -17.18
C LEU A 265 25.11 -14.11 -16.31
N GLU A 266 25.44 -13.85 -15.05
CA GLU A 266 25.79 -14.90 -14.10
C GLU A 266 24.54 -15.73 -13.75
N LYS A 267 24.69 -17.06 -13.76
CA LYS A 267 23.61 -17.96 -13.37
C LYS A 267 23.45 -17.90 -11.85
N CYS A 268 22.49 -17.12 -11.38
CA CYS A 268 22.07 -17.19 -9.98
C CYS A 268 21.51 -18.57 -9.63
N VAL A 269 22.00 -19.13 -8.53
CA VAL A 269 21.36 -20.24 -7.81
C VAL A 269 20.52 -19.64 -6.70
N CYS A 270 19.39 -19.02 -7.04
CA CYS A 270 18.43 -18.60 -6.03
C CYS A 270 17.72 -19.85 -5.50
N VAL A 271 18.14 -20.32 -4.32
CA VAL A 271 17.46 -21.40 -3.61
C VAL A 271 16.13 -20.86 -3.13
N LYS A 272 15.03 -21.36 -3.70
CA LYS A 272 13.69 -21.12 -3.16
C LYS A 272 13.56 -22.04 -1.93
N SER A 273 13.83 -21.52 -0.73
CA SER A 273 13.45 -22.21 0.50
C SER A 273 11.94 -22.02 0.68
N ASP A 274 11.21 -23.12 0.84
CA ASP A 274 9.76 -23.08 0.68
C ASP A 274 9.02 -22.30 1.78
N ASP A 275 9.55 -22.13 2.99
CA ASP A 275 8.76 -21.52 4.08
C ASP A 275 9.52 -20.63 5.08
N ASN A 276 10.80 -20.32 4.85
CA ASN A 276 11.55 -19.41 5.71
C ASN A 276 12.54 -18.59 4.88
N TYR A 277 12.13 -17.36 4.54
CA TYR A 277 12.90 -16.35 3.82
C TYR A 277 13.89 -15.64 4.75
N GLU A 278 14.64 -16.39 5.56
CA GLU A 278 15.88 -15.84 6.06
C GLU A 278 16.85 -15.74 4.89
N ASN A 279 17.35 -14.53 4.66
CA ASN A 279 18.34 -14.20 3.64
C ASN A 279 19.53 -15.17 3.76
N VAL A 280 19.48 -16.31 3.07
CA VAL A 280 20.70 -17.07 2.76
C VAL A 280 21.42 -16.22 1.73
N ALA A 281 22.19 -15.27 2.25
CA ALA A 281 23.00 -14.36 1.50
C ALA A 281 23.90 -15.18 0.57
N LEU A 282 23.60 -15.18 -0.72
CA LEU A 282 24.64 -15.29 -1.73
C LEU A 282 25.54 -14.09 -1.48
N THR A 283 26.65 -14.34 -0.81
CA THR A 283 27.40 -13.40 0.04
C THR A 283 27.96 -12.16 -0.65
N ASN A 284 27.74 -11.95 -1.95
CA ASN A 284 28.42 -10.87 -2.70
C ASN A 284 27.53 -10.11 -3.71
N LEU A 285 26.20 -10.22 -3.66
CA LEU A 285 25.38 -9.35 -4.51
C LEU A 285 25.43 -7.91 -3.96
N PRO A 286 25.79 -6.91 -4.79
CA PRO A 286 25.83 -5.53 -4.34
C PRO A 286 24.43 -5.09 -3.93
N GLY A 287 24.37 -4.23 -2.93
CA GLY A 287 23.15 -3.60 -2.49
C GLY A 287 22.32 -4.33 -1.46
N LYS A 288 21.27 -3.64 -1.02
CA LYS A 288 20.42 -4.03 0.10
C LYS A 288 18.95 -3.76 -0.20
N LEU A 289 18.12 -4.75 0.07
CA LEU A 289 16.67 -4.61 -0.01
C LEU A 289 16.14 -3.94 1.26
N GLU A 290 15.39 -2.86 1.10
CA GLU A 290 14.79 -2.12 2.20
C GLU A 290 13.33 -1.74 1.87
N PHE A 291 12.55 -1.45 2.92
CA PHE A 291 11.18 -0.98 2.81
C PHE A 291 11.09 0.44 3.34
N LEU A 292 10.56 1.34 2.53
CA LEU A 292 10.29 2.73 2.92
C LEU A 292 8.80 2.97 3.06
N THR A 293 8.39 3.70 4.09
CA THR A 293 7.03 4.22 4.23
C THR A 293 7.01 5.54 4.98
N ARG A 294 5.91 6.27 4.83
CA ARG A 294 5.59 7.48 5.60
C ARG A 294 4.18 7.29 6.13
N PHE A 295 4.04 7.30 7.45
CA PHE A 295 2.72 7.24 8.05
C PHE A 295 2.01 8.60 7.89
N PRO A 296 0.70 8.60 7.59
CA PRO A 296 -0.06 9.83 7.48
C PRO A 296 -0.15 10.51 8.85
N PRO A 297 -0.09 11.84 8.96
CA PRO A 297 -0.25 12.52 10.24
C PRO A 297 -1.66 12.32 10.81
N ASN A 298 -1.78 12.33 12.14
CA ASN A 298 -3.04 12.06 12.86
C ASN A 298 -4.20 13.02 12.49
N ASN A 299 -3.89 14.22 12.04
CA ASN A 299 -4.85 15.26 11.68
C ASN A 299 -5.54 15.02 10.32
N GLU A 300 -5.01 14.15 9.45
CA GLU A 300 -5.60 13.85 8.14
C GLU A 300 -6.78 12.87 8.21
N HIS A 301 -6.98 12.22 9.36
CA HIS A 301 -8.10 11.31 9.57
C HIS A 301 -9.41 12.09 9.78
N ASN A 302 -10.32 12.00 8.81
CA ASN A 302 -11.65 12.64 8.90
C ASN A 302 -12.60 11.94 9.89
N HIS A 303 -12.26 10.73 10.34
CA HIS A 303 -12.96 10.07 11.43
C HIS A 303 -12.26 10.46 12.74
N SER A 304 -12.95 11.24 13.57
CA SER A 304 -12.40 11.60 14.87
C SER A 304 -12.40 10.36 15.76
N VAL A 305 -11.26 9.67 15.75
CA VAL A 305 -10.98 8.55 16.65
C VAL A 305 -11.16 9.00 18.10
N ALA A 306 -10.73 10.22 18.43
CA ALA A 306 -10.94 10.81 19.74
C ALA A 306 -12.44 10.95 20.09
N LYS A 307 -13.30 11.37 19.14
CA LYS A 307 -14.76 11.40 19.35
C LYS A 307 -15.34 9.99 19.48
N ALA A 308 -14.88 9.02 18.68
CA ALA A 308 -15.34 7.64 18.78
C ALA A 308 -14.90 6.98 20.12
N ALA A 309 -13.64 7.17 20.51
CA ALA A 309 -13.08 6.66 21.76
C ALA A 309 -13.74 7.33 22.98
N SER A 310 -13.95 8.65 22.95
CA SER A 310 -14.71 9.34 24.00
C SER A 310 -16.16 8.87 24.08
N PHE A 311 -16.80 8.59 22.93
CA PHE A 311 -18.14 8.00 22.90
C PHE A 311 -18.16 6.59 23.49
N ILE A 312 -17.21 5.71 23.12
CA ILE A 312 -17.10 4.36 23.70
C ILE A 312 -16.84 4.44 25.20
N LYS A 313 -15.93 5.31 25.66
CA LYS A 313 -15.64 5.55 27.07
C LYS A 313 -16.90 6.02 27.82
N LEU A 314 -17.70 6.89 27.21
CA LEU A 314 -18.97 7.35 27.75
C LEU A 314 -20.01 6.22 27.84
N GLN A 315 -20.12 5.37 26.81
CA GLN A 315 -21.01 4.22 26.81
C GLN A 315 -20.62 3.17 27.86
N MET A 316 -19.32 2.86 27.98
CA MET A 316 -18.81 1.97 29.03
C MET A 316 -19.14 2.53 30.43
N LYS A 317 -18.94 3.83 30.65
CA LYS A 317 -19.30 4.48 31.92
C LYS A 317 -20.80 4.35 32.24
N LYS A 318 -21.68 4.50 31.23
CA LYS A 318 -23.14 4.31 31.38
C LYS A 318 -23.53 2.85 31.67
N LEU A 319 -22.85 1.89 31.07
CA LEU A 319 -23.11 0.46 31.33
C LEU A 319 -22.67 0.07 32.74
N VAL A 320 -21.50 0.54 33.19
CA VAL A 320 -21.02 0.32 34.56
C VAL A 320 -21.98 0.97 35.58
N SER A 321 -22.43 2.21 35.36
CA SER A 321 -23.39 2.86 36.26
C SER A 321 -24.74 2.13 36.33
N LYS A 322 -25.24 1.64 35.19
CA LYS A 322 -26.48 0.86 35.16
C LYS A 322 -26.33 -0.50 35.86
N ALA A 323 -25.16 -1.14 35.74
CA ALA A 323 -24.86 -2.38 36.44
C ALA A 323 -24.78 -2.16 37.97
N THR A 324 -24.11 -1.11 38.43
CA THR A 324 -24.03 -0.78 39.87
C THR A 324 -25.39 -0.41 40.44
N GLU A 325 -26.21 0.36 39.73
CA GLU A 325 -27.60 0.66 40.12
C GLU A 325 -28.45 -0.60 40.26
N ASN A 326 -28.34 -1.54 39.32
CA ASN A 326 -29.06 -2.81 39.39
C ASN A 326 -28.61 -3.68 40.57
N THR A 327 -27.31 -3.72 40.87
CA THR A 327 -26.78 -4.43 42.05
C THR A 327 -27.29 -3.81 43.34
N ILE A 328 -27.26 -2.47 43.46
CA ILE A 328 -27.79 -1.76 44.63
C ILE A 328 -29.29 -2.04 44.81
N LYS A 329 -30.07 -2.04 43.73
CA LYS A 329 -31.51 -2.38 43.78
C LYS A 329 -31.75 -3.80 44.29
N LYS A 330 -30.98 -4.79 43.81
CA LYS A 330 -31.08 -6.19 44.28
C LYS A 330 -30.74 -6.32 45.76
N VAL A 331 -29.68 -5.65 46.23
CA VAL A 331 -29.30 -5.66 47.65
C VAL A 331 -30.40 -5.04 48.52
N LYS A 332 -30.99 -3.91 48.09
CA LYS A 332 -32.11 -3.29 48.81
C LYS A 332 -33.34 -4.19 48.88
N GLN A 333 -33.71 -4.86 47.79
CA GLN A 333 -34.81 -5.81 47.77
C GLN A 333 -34.55 -7.00 48.70
N TRP A 334 -33.32 -7.51 48.70
CA TRP A 334 -32.92 -8.60 49.59
C TRP A 334 -33.02 -8.20 51.07
N ILE A 335 -32.48 -7.04 51.44
CA ILE A 335 -32.60 -6.49 52.81
C ILE A 335 -34.08 -6.35 53.20
N GLN A 336 -34.91 -5.75 52.34
CA GLN A 336 -36.35 -5.60 52.61
C GLN A 336 -37.06 -6.94 52.82
N SER A 337 -36.71 -7.98 52.06
CA SER A 337 -37.30 -9.30 52.24
C SER A 337 -36.84 -9.99 53.53
N SER A 338 -35.63 -9.73 54.00
CA SER A 338 -35.07 -10.38 55.20
C SER A 338 -35.57 -9.78 56.53
N PHE A 339 -36.13 -8.57 56.55
CA PHE A 339 -36.64 -7.91 57.76
C PHE A 339 -38.16 -8.01 57.94
N VAL A 340 -38.87 -8.65 57.01
CA VAL A 340 -40.35 -8.84 57.07
C VAL A 340 -40.71 -10.29 57.45
N SER A 341 -39.73 -11.11 57.83
CA SER A 341 -39.90 -12.43 58.45
C SER A 341 -39.54 -12.35 59.92
#